data_AF-A0A0C2W5I9-F1
#
_entry.id   AF-A0A0C2W5I9-F1
#
_cell.length_a   1.000
_cell.length_b   1.000
_cell.length_c   1.000
_cell.angle_alpha   90.00
_cell.angle_beta   90.00
_cell.angle_gamma   90.00
#
_symmetry.space_group_name_H-M   'P 1'
#
loop_
_entity.id
_entity.type
_entity.pdbx_description
1 polymer ?
#
loop_
_entity_poly.entity_id
_entity_poly.type
_entity_poly.pdbx_seq_one_letter_code
_entity_poly.pdbx_strand_id
1 'polypeptide(L)'
;MNKKEIFDTDFFESGLAYILTNLDFIQEELEQENLQTNLLKKLISDFEDIQEYETWDALTNNLIQAENQILEQILKIKDSTKFNLLNSYFLAKNLAIYLKSNSFLIEQLEKLKSNSFNDLSEDKKEEFFNNLKQEILKNNSELYKQNQKLFNEIFERKVEFKKIYQLLIKENEFEDFNYANELLFNMLNNNSKFNDKQDLLKLEVLNNAQSLIDFLNFYESSLFDNEEE
;
A
#
# COMPACT_ATOMS: atom_id res chain seq x y z
N MET A 1 -1.67 11.17 20.45
CA MET A 1 -2.89 10.45 20.01
C MET A 1 -2.85 9.03 20.56
N ASN A 2 -3.92 8.54 21.17
CA ASN A 2 -4.09 7.11 21.44
C ASN A 2 -4.69 6.41 20.20
N LYS A 3 -4.61 5.08 20.11
CA LYS A 3 -5.19 4.33 18.96
C LYS A 3 -6.60 4.77 18.61
N LYS A 4 -7.50 4.82 19.58
CA LYS A 4 -8.91 5.19 19.33
C LYS A 4 -9.03 6.55 18.65
N GLU A 5 -8.26 7.54 19.10
CA GLU A 5 -8.22 8.85 18.48
C GLU A 5 -7.68 8.82 17.04
N ILE A 6 -6.75 7.91 16.70
CA ILE A 6 -6.25 7.75 15.31
C ILE A 6 -7.35 7.22 14.38
N PHE A 7 -8.20 6.31 14.86
CA PHE A 7 -9.29 5.77 14.06
C PHE A 7 -10.24 6.87 13.55
N ASP A 8 -10.50 7.85 14.42
CA ASP A 8 -11.44 8.94 14.19
C ASP A 8 -10.79 10.13 13.45
N THR A 9 -9.64 9.94 12.80
CA THR A 9 -8.95 11.00 12.05
C THR A 9 -9.12 10.86 10.55
N ASP A 10 -9.04 12.01 9.86
CA ASP A 10 -8.98 12.12 8.40
C ASP A 10 -7.86 11.23 7.79
N PHE A 11 -6.80 10.93 8.56
CA PHE A 11 -5.76 9.99 8.16
C PHE A 11 -6.30 8.58 7.93
N PHE A 12 -7.09 8.06 8.87
CA PHE A 12 -7.67 6.73 8.76
C PHE A 12 -8.76 6.69 7.70
N GLU A 13 -9.61 7.72 7.65
CA GLU A 13 -10.64 7.86 6.62
C GLU A 13 -10.02 7.89 5.21
N SER A 14 -8.93 8.64 5.01
CA SER A 14 -8.20 8.67 3.75
C SER A 14 -7.63 7.30 3.37
N GLY A 15 -7.14 6.55 4.37
CA GLY A 15 -6.64 5.21 4.18
C GLY A 15 -7.73 4.22 3.76
N LEU A 16 -8.89 4.30 4.42
CA LEU A 16 -10.09 3.53 4.05
C LEU A 16 -10.55 3.87 2.63
N ALA A 17 -10.64 5.16 2.28
CA ALA A 17 -11.03 5.60 0.95
C ALA A 17 -10.10 5.05 -0.14
N TYR A 18 -8.78 5.07 0.10
CA TYR A 18 -7.80 4.50 -0.83
C TYR A 18 -7.94 2.98 -0.99
N ILE A 19 -8.22 2.26 0.11
CA ILE A 19 -8.48 0.81 0.08
C ILE A 19 -9.75 0.52 -0.72
N LEU A 20 -10.85 1.21 -0.42
CA LEU A 20 -12.13 1.03 -1.12
C LEU A 20 -11.99 1.31 -2.61
N THR A 21 -11.37 2.44 -2.99
CA THR A 21 -11.12 2.79 -4.40
C THR A 21 -10.41 1.66 -5.17
N ASN A 22 -9.40 1.04 -4.56
CA ASN A 22 -8.68 -0.07 -5.18
C ASN A 22 -9.52 -1.36 -5.23
N LEU A 23 -10.32 -1.66 -4.21
CA LEU A 23 -11.19 -2.82 -4.20
C LEU A 23 -12.35 -2.68 -5.19
N ASP A 24 -12.93 -1.49 -5.31
CA ASP A 24 -13.98 -1.14 -6.27
C ASP A 24 -13.47 -1.27 -7.70
N PHE A 25 -12.29 -0.73 -8.00
CA PHE A 25 -11.66 -0.91 -9.31
C PHE A 25 -11.50 -2.39 -9.68
N ILE A 26 -11.03 -3.22 -8.74
CA ILE A 26 -10.92 -4.67 -8.98
C ILE A 26 -12.31 -5.28 -9.23
N GLN A 27 -13.30 -4.89 -8.43
CA GLN A 27 -14.66 -5.39 -8.54
C GLN A 27 -15.25 -5.03 -9.91
N GLU A 28 -15.12 -3.79 -10.36
CA GLU A 28 -15.68 -3.32 -11.64
C GLU A 28 -15.07 -4.05 -12.84
N GLU A 29 -13.74 -4.15 -12.89
CA GLU A 29 -13.04 -4.82 -13.99
C GLU A 29 -13.34 -6.32 -14.05
N LEU A 30 -13.41 -6.99 -12.89
CA LEU A 30 -13.81 -8.40 -12.86
C LEU A 30 -15.27 -8.60 -13.33
N GLU A 31 -16.17 -7.66 -13.05
CA GLU A 31 -17.55 -7.72 -13.55
C GLU A 31 -17.64 -7.51 -15.06
N GLN A 32 -16.88 -6.57 -15.61
CA GLN A 32 -16.82 -6.34 -17.06
C GLN A 32 -16.36 -7.62 -17.79
N GLU A 33 -15.48 -8.39 -17.16
CA GLU A 33 -14.96 -9.67 -17.65
C GLU A 33 -15.84 -10.88 -17.28
N ASN A 34 -17.03 -10.66 -16.70
CA ASN A 34 -17.99 -11.67 -16.27
C ASN A 34 -17.41 -12.71 -15.27
N LEU A 35 -16.53 -12.26 -14.37
CA LEU A 35 -15.91 -13.08 -13.32
C LEU A 35 -16.66 -12.93 -11.97
N GLN A 36 -16.34 -13.80 -11.02
CA GLN A 36 -17.02 -13.81 -9.72
C GLN A 36 -16.54 -12.67 -8.82
N THR A 37 -17.47 -11.84 -8.32
CA THR A 37 -17.15 -10.66 -7.49
C THR A 37 -17.86 -10.63 -6.14
N ASN A 38 -18.68 -11.62 -5.81
CA ASN A 38 -19.48 -11.65 -4.57
C ASN A 38 -18.64 -11.47 -3.29
N LEU A 39 -17.43 -12.04 -3.26
CA LEU A 39 -16.52 -11.90 -2.13
C LEU A 39 -16.01 -10.45 -1.99
N LEU A 40 -15.64 -9.82 -3.10
CA LEU A 40 -15.19 -8.42 -3.12
C LEU A 40 -16.32 -7.49 -2.69
N LYS A 41 -17.53 -7.64 -3.24
CA LYS A 41 -18.70 -6.85 -2.85
C LYS A 41 -18.99 -6.92 -1.36
N LYS A 42 -18.87 -8.12 -0.78
CA LYS A 42 -19.03 -8.29 0.66
C LYS A 42 -17.92 -7.57 1.43
N LEU A 43 -16.65 -7.74 1.04
CA LEU A 43 -15.53 -7.09 1.70
C LEU A 43 -15.65 -5.56 1.65
N ILE A 44 -15.99 -5.00 0.49
CA ILE A 44 -16.22 -3.56 0.30
C ILE A 44 -17.31 -3.07 1.25
N SER A 45 -18.50 -3.68 1.21
CA SER A 45 -19.61 -3.32 2.10
C SER A 45 -19.25 -3.46 3.58
N ASP A 46 -18.52 -4.51 3.97
CA ASP A 46 -18.08 -4.70 5.35
C ASP A 46 -17.08 -3.59 5.77
N PHE A 47 -16.19 -3.15 4.87
CA PHE A 47 -15.24 -2.05 5.14
C PHE A 47 -15.90 -0.67 5.21
N GLU A 48 -16.95 -0.41 4.43
CA GLU A 48 -17.72 0.84 4.48
C GLU A 48 -18.42 1.06 5.84
N ASP A 49 -18.83 -0.04 6.49
CA ASP A 49 -19.54 -0.01 7.78
C ASP A 49 -18.60 0.00 9.00
N ILE A 50 -17.31 0.24 8.81
CA ILE A 50 -16.32 0.19 9.89
C ILE A 50 -16.49 1.34 10.89
N GLN A 51 -16.48 1.02 12.19
CA GLN A 51 -16.62 2.00 13.28
C GLN A 51 -15.55 1.90 14.36
N GLU A 52 -14.74 0.84 14.38
CA GLU A 52 -13.69 0.65 15.39
C GLU A 52 -12.59 -0.31 14.93
N TYR A 53 -11.43 -0.21 15.59
CA TYR A 53 -10.24 -1.02 15.29
C TYR A 53 -10.43 -2.53 15.43
N GLU A 54 -11.24 -3.00 16.38
CA GLU A 54 -11.47 -4.44 16.56
C GLU A 54 -12.11 -5.04 15.31
N THR A 55 -13.10 -4.33 14.76
CA THR A 55 -13.74 -4.68 13.50
C THR A 55 -12.76 -4.52 12.34
N TRP A 56 -11.91 -3.48 12.32
CA TRP A 56 -10.94 -3.24 11.25
C TRP A 56 -9.91 -4.36 11.15
N ASP A 57 -9.34 -4.73 12.29
CA ASP A 57 -8.34 -5.79 12.37
C ASP A 57 -8.95 -7.12 11.90
N ALA A 58 -10.22 -7.38 12.23
CA ALA A 58 -10.95 -8.55 11.77
C ALA A 58 -11.19 -8.54 10.25
N LEU A 59 -11.66 -7.41 9.69
CA LEU A 59 -11.87 -7.27 8.24
C LEU A 59 -10.58 -7.36 7.44
N THR A 60 -9.50 -6.76 7.94
CA THR A 60 -8.17 -6.89 7.34
C THR A 60 -7.72 -8.35 7.32
N ASN A 61 -7.94 -9.11 8.39
CA ASN A 61 -7.65 -10.54 8.41
C ASN A 61 -8.53 -11.31 7.40
N ASN A 62 -9.80 -10.93 7.23
CA ASN A 62 -10.68 -11.53 6.23
C ASN A 62 -10.16 -11.26 4.80
N LEU A 63 -9.70 -10.05 4.50
CA LEU A 63 -9.09 -9.69 3.21
C LEU A 63 -7.84 -10.53 2.91
N ILE A 64 -7.00 -10.76 3.92
CA ILE A 64 -5.81 -11.64 3.80
C ILE A 64 -6.23 -13.10 3.56
N GLN A 65 -7.24 -13.59 4.27
CA GLN A 65 -7.74 -14.96 4.08
C GLN A 65 -8.40 -15.16 2.71
N ALA A 66 -9.01 -14.11 2.16
CA ALA A 66 -9.63 -14.08 0.84
C ALA A 66 -8.63 -14.06 -0.32
N GLU A 67 -7.34 -13.80 -0.06
CA GLU A 67 -6.31 -13.53 -1.06
C GLU A 67 -6.30 -14.53 -2.22
N ASN A 68 -6.20 -15.83 -1.91
CA ASN A 68 -6.11 -16.84 -2.95
C ASN A 68 -7.34 -16.85 -3.88
N GLN A 69 -8.53 -16.59 -3.34
CA GLN A 69 -9.77 -16.58 -4.12
C GLN A 69 -9.85 -15.35 -5.02
N ILE A 70 -9.44 -14.19 -4.51
CA ILE A 70 -9.39 -12.93 -5.28
C ILE A 70 -8.35 -13.04 -6.39
N LEU A 71 -7.14 -13.47 -6.06
CA LEU A 71 -6.06 -13.66 -7.03
C LEU A 71 -6.44 -14.69 -8.09
N GLU A 72 -7.15 -15.77 -7.74
CA GLU A 72 -7.65 -16.73 -8.74
C GLU A 72 -8.53 -16.07 -9.81
N GLN A 73 -9.40 -15.12 -9.43
CA GLN A 73 -10.21 -14.39 -10.41
C GLN A 73 -9.35 -13.44 -11.25
N ILE A 74 -8.48 -12.65 -10.62
CA ILE A 74 -7.59 -11.71 -11.34
C ILE A 74 -6.69 -12.44 -12.35
N LEU A 75 -6.17 -13.62 -11.99
CA LEU A 75 -5.30 -14.41 -12.86
C LEU A 75 -6.01 -15.00 -14.10
N LYS A 76 -7.35 -14.96 -14.16
CA LYS A 76 -8.10 -15.33 -15.37
C LYS A 76 -8.03 -14.25 -16.45
N ILE A 77 -7.71 -13.02 -16.08
CA ILE A 77 -7.51 -11.89 -17.00
C ILE A 77 -6.23 -12.10 -17.83
N LYS A 78 -6.31 -11.87 -19.13
CA LYS A 78 -5.22 -12.22 -20.08
C LYS A 78 -4.51 -11.03 -20.69
N ASP A 79 -5.05 -9.83 -20.53
CA ASP A 79 -4.50 -8.61 -21.11
C ASP A 79 -3.64 -7.84 -20.11
N SER A 80 -3.32 -6.60 -20.46
CA SER A 80 -2.52 -5.68 -19.64
C SER A 80 -3.21 -5.27 -18.33
N THR A 81 -4.54 -5.35 -18.24
CA THR A 81 -5.30 -4.94 -17.06
C THR A 81 -5.00 -5.83 -15.87
N LYS A 82 -4.64 -7.11 -16.09
CA LYS A 82 -4.23 -8.04 -15.03
C LYS A 82 -3.17 -7.44 -14.09
N PHE A 83 -2.14 -6.79 -14.63
CA PHE A 83 -1.09 -6.22 -13.80
C PHE A 83 -1.64 -5.13 -12.87
N ASN A 84 -2.48 -4.25 -13.39
CA ASN A 84 -3.11 -3.18 -12.62
C ASN A 84 -4.00 -3.75 -11.52
N LEU A 85 -4.78 -4.80 -11.81
CA LEU A 85 -5.62 -5.47 -10.82
C LEU A 85 -4.81 -6.12 -9.69
N LEU A 86 -3.71 -6.80 -10.05
CA LEU A 86 -2.79 -7.35 -9.05
C LEU A 86 -2.20 -6.24 -8.20
N ASN A 87 -1.80 -5.13 -8.82
CA ASN A 87 -1.25 -3.98 -8.13
C ASN A 87 -2.26 -3.40 -7.13
N SER A 88 -3.48 -3.07 -7.58
CA SER A 88 -4.56 -2.56 -6.74
C SER A 88 -4.88 -3.49 -5.58
N TYR A 89 -4.86 -4.81 -5.81
CA TYR A 89 -5.10 -5.76 -4.74
C TYR A 89 -4.02 -5.69 -3.66
N PHE A 90 -2.74 -5.70 -4.06
CA PHE A 90 -1.64 -5.64 -3.11
C PHE A 90 -1.55 -4.27 -2.42
N LEU A 91 -1.87 -3.18 -3.10
CA LEU A 91 -1.98 -1.85 -2.50
C LEU A 91 -3.02 -1.83 -1.38
N ALA A 92 -4.26 -2.24 -1.70
CA ALA A 92 -5.35 -2.31 -0.72
C ALA A 92 -5.00 -3.22 0.47
N LYS A 93 -4.50 -4.43 0.19
CA LYS A 93 -4.14 -5.41 1.24
C LYS A 93 -3.03 -4.87 2.15
N ASN A 94 -1.95 -4.35 1.58
CA ASN A 94 -0.81 -3.89 2.35
C ASN A 94 -1.16 -2.65 3.18
N LEU A 95 -1.92 -1.69 2.62
CA LEU A 95 -2.37 -0.54 3.38
C LEU A 95 -3.32 -0.95 4.52
N ALA A 96 -4.23 -1.91 4.27
CA ALA A 96 -5.10 -2.43 5.33
C ALA A 96 -4.29 -3.00 6.51
N ILE A 97 -3.23 -3.76 6.21
CA ILE A 97 -2.29 -4.28 7.20
C ILE A 97 -1.57 -3.15 7.95
N TYR A 98 -1.14 -2.11 7.23
CA TYR A 98 -0.50 -0.94 7.82
C TYR A 98 -1.44 -0.10 8.68
N LEU A 99 -2.75 -0.17 8.47
CA LEU A 99 -3.72 0.51 9.32
C LEU A 99 -4.23 -0.35 10.47
N LYS A 100 -3.75 -1.58 10.65
CA LYS A 100 -4.11 -2.39 11.82
C LYS A 100 -3.67 -1.74 13.12
N SER A 101 -4.43 -1.98 14.19
CA SER A 101 -4.20 -1.37 15.51
C SER A 101 -2.79 -1.63 16.07
N ASN A 102 -2.14 -2.72 15.67
CA ASN A 102 -0.82 -3.15 16.12
C ASN A 102 0.26 -3.06 15.02
N SER A 103 0.03 -2.25 13.99
CA SER A 103 0.98 -2.10 12.89
C SER A 103 2.11 -1.12 13.23
N PHE A 104 3.19 -1.20 12.44
CA PHE A 104 4.28 -0.22 12.46
C PHE A 104 3.76 1.22 12.29
N LEU A 105 2.87 1.47 11.32
CA LEU A 105 2.41 2.81 11.00
C LEU A 105 1.65 3.43 12.17
N ILE A 106 0.69 2.68 12.75
CA ILE A 106 -0.07 3.14 13.91
C ILE A 106 0.86 3.39 15.10
N GLU A 107 1.84 2.52 15.36
CA GLU A 107 2.84 2.75 16.40
C GLU A 107 3.67 4.02 16.19
N GLN A 108 4.04 4.35 14.95
CA GLN A 108 4.76 5.60 14.67
C GLN A 108 3.86 6.83 14.90
N LEU A 109 2.60 6.78 14.47
CA LEU A 109 1.64 7.86 14.74
C LEU A 109 1.44 8.10 16.25
N GLU A 110 1.36 7.03 17.05
CA GLU A 110 1.27 7.14 18.51
C GLU A 110 2.53 7.78 19.12
N LYS A 111 3.73 7.39 18.65
CA LYS A 111 5.02 7.92 19.12
C LYS A 111 5.21 9.40 18.80
N LEU A 112 4.71 9.84 17.65
CA LEU A 112 4.86 11.22 17.18
C LEU A 112 4.09 12.25 18.03
N LYS A 113 3.38 11.84 19.09
CA LYS A 113 2.83 12.65 20.21
C LYS A 113 2.55 14.12 19.83
N SER A 114 1.68 14.32 18.86
CA SER A 114 1.05 15.61 18.66
C SER A 114 -0.24 15.69 19.49
N ASN A 115 -0.60 16.90 19.91
CA ASN A 115 -2.02 17.27 20.08
C ASN A 115 -2.77 16.89 18.79
N SER A 116 -4.11 16.80 18.78
CA SER A 116 -4.85 16.34 17.59
C SER A 116 -4.20 16.91 16.32
N PHE A 117 -3.85 16.06 15.34
CA PHE A 117 -3.07 16.48 14.18
C PHE A 117 -3.70 17.71 13.50
N ASN A 118 -5.03 17.80 13.59
CA ASN A 118 -5.86 18.89 13.09
C ASN A 118 -5.62 20.24 13.82
N ASP A 119 -5.16 20.22 15.07
CA ASP A 119 -4.83 21.40 15.88
C ASP A 119 -3.36 21.87 15.75
N LEU A 120 -2.55 21.19 14.93
CA LEU A 120 -1.16 21.60 14.67
C LEU A 120 -1.10 22.79 13.70
N SER A 121 -0.14 23.68 13.91
CA SER A 121 0.27 24.66 12.89
C SER A 121 0.83 23.96 11.65
N GLU A 122 0.75 24.58 10.47
CA GLU A 122 1.24 24.02 9.20
C GLU A 122 2.69 23.54 9.29
N ASP A 123 3.62 24.36 9.80
CA ASP A 123 5.03 23.97 10.01
C ASP A 123 5.18 22.66 10.81
N LYS A 124 4.30 22.42 11.79
CA LYS A 124 4.32 21.21 12.62
C LYS A 124 3.68 20.02 11.91
N LYS A 125 2.71 20.24 11.03
CA LYS A 125 2.15 19.20 10.15
C LYS A 125 3.22 18.75 9.15
N GLU A 126 3.95 19.69 8.55
CA GLU A 126 5.06 19.40 7.63
C GLU A 126 6.19 18.65 8.34
N GLU A 127 6.62 19.10 9.53
CA GLU A 127 7.62 18.39 10.34
C GLU A 127 7.16 16.96 10.68
N PHE A 128 5.89 16.78 11.04
CA PHE A 128 5.30 15.48 11.31
C PHE A 128 5.36 14.56 10.08
N PHE A 129 4.97 15.05 8.91
CA PHE A 129 5.04 14.28 7.66
C PHE A 129 6.46 13.90 7.29
N ASN A 130 7.40 14.83 7.38
CA ASN A 130 8.81 14.56 7.10
C ASN A 130 9.36 13.48 8.03
N ASN A 131 9.02 13.53 9.32
CA ASN A 131 9.39 12.48 10.27
C ASN A 131 8.77 11.12 9.91
N LEU A 132 7.49 11.10 9.52
CA LEU A 132 6.80 9.87 9.14
C LEU A 132 7.36 9.27 7.85
N LYS A 133 7.63 10.09 6.82
CA LYS A 133 8.29 9.70 5.56
C LYS A 133 9.65 9.04 5.84
N GLN A 134 10.43 9.60 6.76
CA GLN A 134 11.73 9.05 7.15
C GLN A 134 11.63 7.70 7.87
N GLU A 135 10.66 7.53 8.77
CA GLU A 135 10.42 6.23 9.42
C GLU A 135 9.96 5.16 8.41
N ILE A 136 9.08 5.52 7.48
CA ILE A 136 8.62 4.64 6.41
C ILE A 136 9.76 4.22 5.49
N LEU A 137 10.62 5.17 5.09
CA LEU A 137 11.81 4.88 4.29
C LEU A 137 12.73 3.88 5.00
N LYS A 138 13.00 4.06 6.30
CA LYS A 138 13.82 3.12 7.08
C LYS A 138 13.20 1.71 7.11
N ASN A 139 11.89 1.64 7.40
CA ASN A 139 11.17 0.37 7.45
C ASN A 139 11.22 -0.35 6.09
N ASN A 140 10.90 0.36 5.01
CA ASN A 140 10.89 -0.22 3.67
C ASN A 140 12.30 -0.64 3.24
N SER A 141 13.32 0.20 3.40
CA SER A 141 14.71 -0.16 3.10
C SER A 141 15.15 -1.46 3.79
N GLU A 142 14.70 -1.72 5.01
CA GLU A 142 14.94 -2.99 5.71
C GLU A 142 14.16 -4.16 5.10
N LEU A 143 12.88 -3.97 4.74
CA LEU A 143 12.09 -4.97 4.02
C LEU A 143 12.73 -5.37 2.68
N TYR A 144 13.26 -4.43 1.91
CA TYR A 144 13.99 -4.74 0.67
C TYR A 144 15.26 -5.57 0.93
N LYS A 145 16.00 -5.28 2.01
CA LYS A 145 17.18 -6.09 2.40
C LYS A 145 16.77 -7.53 2.73
N GLN A 146 15.72 -7.70 3.53
CA GLN A 146 15.24 -9.02 3.96
C GLN A 146 14.75 -9.86 2.77
N ASN A 147 14.10 -9.22 1.81
CA ASN A 147 13.52 -9.87 0.64
C ASN A 147 14.47 -9.98 -0.57
N GLN A 148 15.70 -9.48 -0.47
CA GLN A 148 16.65 -9.40 -1.58
C GLN A 148 16.82 -10.73 -2.33
N LYS A 149 16.81 -11.86 -1.62
CA LYS A 149 17.00 -13.19 -2.22
C LYS A 149 15.88 -13.57 -3.20
N LEU A 150 14.66 -13.05 -3.04
CA LEU A 150 13.54 -13.32 -3.96
C LEU A 150 13.80 -12.82 -5.38
N PHE A 151 14.72 -11.86 -5.53
CA PHE A 151 15.02 -11.20 -6.79
C PHE A 151 16.31 -11.69 -7.46
N ASN A 152 17.00 -12.69 -6.89
CA ASN A 152 18.30 -13.17 -7.40
C ASN A 152 18.25 -13.59 -8.88
N GLU A 153 17.19 -14.29 -9.31
CA GLU A 153 17.03 -14.68 -10.72
C GLU A 153 16.94 -13.46 -11.65
N ILE A 154 16.23 -12.41 -11.23
CA ILE A 154 16.13 -11.16 -11.99
C ILE A 154 17.47 -10.45 -11.98
N PHE A 155 18.16 -10.40 -10.84
CA PHE A 155 19.47 -9.76 -10.70
C PHE A 155 20.55 -10.36 -11.61
N GLU A 156 20.51 -11.67 -11.85
CA GLU A 156 21.43 -12.37 -12.76
C GLU A 156 21.17 -12.01 -14.22
N ARG A 157 19.91 -11.71 -14.58
CA ARG A 157 19.49 -11.44 -15.96
C ARG A 157 19.40 -9.95 -16.31
N LYS A 158 19.22 -9.08 -15.31
CA LYS A 158 18.91 -7.65 -15.46
C LYS A 158 19.75 -6.83 -14.48
N VAL A 159 20.91 -6.39 -14.97
CA VAL A 159 21.88 -5.64 -14.16
C VAL A 159 21.30 -4.30 -13.69
N GLU A 160 20.50 -3.64 -14.52
CA GLU A 160 19.83 -2.38 -14.21
C GLU A 160 18.85 -2.54 -13.05
N PHE A 161 18.04 -3.60 -13.06
CA PHE A 161 17.10 -3.91 -11.96
C PHE A 161 17.84 -4.09 -10.65
N LYS A 162 18.94 -4.87 -10.67
CA LYS A 162 19.80 -5.07 -9.49
C LYS A 162 20.36 -3.75 -8.96
N LYS A 163 20.83 -2.86 -9.84
CA LYS A 163 21.39 -1.57 -9.44
C LYS A 163 20.34 -0.70 -8.74
N ILE A 164 19.16 -0.56 -9.33
CA ILE A 164 18.05 0.22 -8.75
C ILE A 164 17.62 -0.37 -7.41
N TYR A 165 17.46 -1.70 -7.33
CA TYR A 165 17.14 -2.38 -6.07
C TYR A 165 18.19 -2.13 -4.97
N GLN A 166 19.47 -2.12 -5.33
CA GLN A 166 20.55 -1.84 -4.38
C GLN A 166 20.63 -0.37 -3.97
N LEU A 167 20.15 0.56 -4.80
CA LEU A 167 20.01 1.97 -4.46
C LEU A 167 18.90 2.15 -3.43
N LEU A 168 17.70 1.60 -3.68
CA LEU A 168 16.56 1.65 -2.76
C LEU A 168 16.92 1.26 -1.32
N ILE A 169 17.69 0.18 -1.16
CA ILE A 169 18.17 -0.32 0.14
C ILE A 169 18.97 0.73 0.95
N LYS A 170 19.62 1.67 0.26
CA LYS A 170 20.56 2.65 0.81
C LYS A 170 20.05 4.09 0.67
N GLU A 171 18.90 4.26 0.04
CA GLU A 171 18.33 5.58 -0.23
C GLU A 171 17.92 6.23 1.09
N ASN A 172 18.11 7.53 1.20
CA ASN A 172 17.75 8.32 2.38
C ASN A 172 16.76 9.44 2.06
N GLU A 173 16.57 9.74 0.78
CA GLU A 173 15.58 10.71 0.31
C GLU A 173 14.29 9.99 -0.12
N PHE A 174 13.15 10.41 0.44
CA PHE A 174 11.86 9.75 0.22
C PHE A 174 11.43 9.78 -1.25
N GLU A 175 11.64 10.90 -1.94
CA GLU A 175 11.27 11.06 -3.35
C GLU A 175 12.11 10.18 -4.28
N ASP A 176 13.43 10.11 -4.03
CA ASP A 176 14.32 9.23 -4.79
C ASP A 176 13.97 7.76 -4.54
N PHE A 177 13.58 7.42 -3.31
CA PHE A 177 13.09 6.09 -2.97
C PHE A 177 11.80 5.77 -3.74
N ASN A 178 10.82 6.68 -3.75
CA ASN A 178 9.58 6.49 -4.48
C ASN A 178 9.85 6.25 -5.97
N TYR A 179 10.61 7.15 -6.61
CA TYR A 179 10.94 7.05 -8.02
C TYR A 179 11.67 5.74 -8.36
N ALA A 180 12.63 5.33 -7.52
CA ALA A 180 13.33 4.07 -7.73
C ALA A 180 12.39 2.84 -7.57
N ASN A 181 11.40 2.90 -6.68
CA ASN A 181 10.42 1.83 -6.53
C ASN A 181 9.49 1.73 -7.75
N GLU A 182 8.97 2.86 -8.23
CA GLU A 182 8.17 2.92 -9.47
C GLU A 182 8.94 2.37 -10.67
N LEU A 183 10.24 2.67 -10.78
CA LEU A 183 11.08 2.08 -11.82
C LEU A 183 11.16 0.56 -11.70
N LEU A 184 11.29 0.01 -10.49
CA LEU A 184 11.28 -1.44 -10.29
C LEU A 184 9.95 -2.07 -10.69
N PHE A 185 8.81 -1.43 -10.41
CA PHE A 185 7.50 -1.89 -10.88
C PHE A 185 7.42 -1.99 -12.39
N ASN A 186 7.79 -0.90 -13.07
CA ASN A 186 7.78 -0.84 -14.52
C ASN A 186 8.69 -1.91 -15.13
N MET A 187 9.87 -2.11 -14.54
CA MET A 187 10.76 -3.19 -14.96
C MET A 187 10.17 -4.57 -14.66
N LEU A 188 9.56 -4.79 -13.50
CA LEU A 188 8.97 -6.08 -13.14
C LEU A 188 7.81 -6.44 -14.08
N ASN A 189 6.93 -5.47 -14.37
CA ASN A 189 5.81 -5.62 -15.29
C ASN A 189 6.28 -6.04 -16.70
N ASN A 190 7.31 -5.36 -17.21
CA ASN A 190 7.87 -5.65 -18.53
C ASN A 190 8.60 -7.01 -18.62
N ASN A 191 8.94 -7.63 -17.49
CA ASN A 191 9.73 -8.86 -17.45
C ASN A 191 8.97 -10.07 -16.89
N SER A 192 7.73 -9.91 -16.43
CA SER A 192 6.97 -10.95 -15.74
C SER A 192 5.59 -11.12 -16.34
N LYS A 193 5.05 -12.34 -16.30
CA LYS A 193 3.66 -12.62 -16.70
C LYS A 193 2.71 -12.73 -15.52
N PHE A 194 3.25 -12.77 -14.29
CA PHE A 194 2.50 -12.90 -13.04
C PHE A 194 1.56 -14.10 -13.04
N ASN A 195 2.02 -15.23 -13.56
CA ASN A 195 1.23 -16.47 -13.61
C ASN A 195 1.62 -17.44 -12.50
N ASP A 196 2.68 -17.15 -11.75
CA ASP A 196 3.18 -18.00 -10.68
C ASP A 196 3.34 -17.24 -9.36
N LYS A 197 3.42 -18.01 -8.28
CA LYS A 197 3.50 -17.47 -6.92
C LYS A 197 4.76 -16.63 -6.69
N GLN A 198 5.89 -16.95 -7.33
CA GLN A 198 7.11 -16.20 -7.10
C GLN A 198 7.02 -14.80 -7.70
N ASP A 199 6.44 -14.65 -8.88
CA ASP A 199 6.21 -13.33 -9.49
C ASP A 199 5.23 -12.50 -8.66
N LEU A 200 4.18 -13.11 -8.13
CA LEU A 200 3.24 -12.44 -7.22
C LEU A 200 3.92 -11.99 -5.93
N LEU A 201 4.77 -12.82 -5.33
CA LEU A 201 5.55 -12.44 -4.14
C LEU A 201 6.52 -11.28 -4.42
N LYS A 202 7.17 -11.27 -5.59
CA LYS A 202 8.04 -10.14 -5.98
C LYS A 202 7.22 -8.85 -6.10
N LEU A 203 6.04 -8.92 -6.72
CA LEU A 203 5.14 -7.78 -6.87
C LEU A 203 4.61 -7.28 -5.51
N GLU A 204 4.26 -8.19 -4.62
CA GLU A 204 3.79 -7.88 -3.27
C GLU A 204 4.85 -7.12 -2.46
N VAL A 205 6.13 -7.53 -2.54
CA VAL A 205 7.23 -6.84 -1.87
C VAL A 205 7.35 -5.39 -2.34
N LEU A 206 7.25 -5.14 -3.65
CA LEU A 206 7.30 -3.77 -4.18
C LEU A 206 6.07 -2.96 -3.75
N ASN A 207 4.89 -3.59 -3.74
CA ASN A 207 3.64 -2.97 -3.32
C ASN A 207 3.56 -2.67 -1.83
N ASN A 208 4.32 -3.38 -1.01
CA ASN A 208 4.33 -3.13 0.41
C ASN A 208 4.84 -1.70 0.68
N ALA A 209 5.92 -1.29 0.02
CA ALA A 209 6.41 0.08 0.12
C ALA A 209 5.49 1.08 -0.60
N GLN A 210 5.06 0.75 -1.82
CA GLN A 210 4.22 1.66 -2.62
C GLN A 210 2.91 2.01 -1.92
N SER A 211 2.28 1.05 -1.24
CA SER A 211 1.02 1.27 -0.52
C SER A 211 1.12 2.37 0.54
N LEU A 212 2.26 2.48 1.22
CA LEU A 212 2.52 3.54 2.20
C LEU A 212 2.84 4.87 1.52
N ILE A 213 3.61 4.83 0.43
CA ILE A 213 4.03 6.02 -0.30
C ILE A 213 2.84 6.69 -0.96
N ASP A 214 2.05 5.94 -1.73
CA ASP A 214 0.86 6.43 -2.41
C ASP A 214 -0.15 7.00 -1.41
N PHE A 215 -0.37 6.29 -0.30
CA PHE A 215 -1.27 6.75 0.75
C PHE A 215 -0.78 8.03 1.42
N LEU A 216 0.52 8.15 1.72
CA LEU A 216 1.05 9.38 2.29
C LEU A 216 0.92 10.55 1.34
N ASN A 217 1.23 10.36 0.06
CA ASN A 217 1.10 11.39 -0.96
C ASN A 217 -0.38 11.81 -1.10
N PHE A 218 -1.30 10.84 -1.12
CA PHE A 218 -2.74 11.09 -1.15
C PHE A 218 -3.22 11.89 0.07
N TYR A 219 -2.80 11.49 1.27
CA TYR A 219 -3.17 12.17 2.51
C TYR A 219 -2.53 13.57 2.61
N GLU A 220 -1.27 13.72 2.22
CA GLU A 220 -0.59 15.02 2.14
C GLU A 220 -1.34 15.97 1.20
N SER A 221 -1.68 15.54 -0.02
CA SER A 221 -2.52 16.32 -0.94
C SER A 221 -3.85 16.72 -0.31
N SER A 222 -4.56 15.80 0.35
CA SER A 222 -5.86 16.11 0.98
C SER A 222 -5.81 17.20 2.05
N LEU A 223 -4.64 17.44 2.66
CA LEU A 223 -4.47 18.43 3.73
C LEU A 223 -4.02 19.79 3.20
N PHE A 224 -3.20 19.80 2.15
CA PHE A 224 -2.57 21.00 1.62
C PHE A 224 -3.22 21.51 0.33
N ASP A 225 -4.14 20.75 -0.29
CA ASP A 225 -4.91 21.19 -1.47
C ASP A 225 -6.04 22.20 -1.14
N ASN A 226 -6.18 22.64 0.11
CA ASN A 226 -7.12 23.70 0.50
C ASN A 226 -6.56 25.14 0.31
N GLU A 227 -5.46 25.33 -0.41
CA GLU A 227 -4.89 26.67 -0.69
C GLU A 227 -5.43 27.37 -1.96
N GLU A 228 -6.39 26.80 -2.68
CA GLU A 228 -7.05 27.50 -3.80
C GLU A 228 -8.59 27.38 -3.80
N GLU A 229 -9.28 28.03 -2.84
CA GLU A 229 -10.62 28.63 -3.05
C GLU A 229 -10.79 29.97 -2.33
#